data_AF-A0A0D2LMI6-F1
#
_entry.id   AF-A0A0D2LMI6-F1
#
_cell.length_a   1.000
_cell.length_b   1.000
_cell.length_c   1.000
_cell.angle_alpha   90.00
_cell.angle_beta   90.00
_cell.angle_gamma   90.00
#
_symmetry.space_group_name_H-M   'P 1'
#
loop_
_entity.id
_entity.type
_entity.pdbx_description
1 polymer ?
#
loop_
_entity_poly.entity_id
_entity_poly.type
_entity_poly.pdbx_seq_one_letter_code
_entity_poly.pdbx_strand_id
1 'polypeptide(L)'
;MLACTIKGVQNGFPLKIQAEEVVEREADFDPDFLRHIFPKLEWAAFLEGARADESFLKAFHHALLEVHLEEGALLCPETGRAFKVSKGIPNMLLNEDEV
;
A
#
# COMPACT_ATOMS: atom_id res chain seq x y z
N MET A 1 1.73 -4.92 6.04
CA MET A 1 1.24 -3.64 5.47
C MET A 1 1.46 -2.55 6.50
N LEU A 2 1.76 -1.31 6.08
CA LEU A 2 1.99 -0.18 6.99
C LEU A 2 0.68 0.28 7.63
N ALA A 3 0.70 0.63 8.90
CA ALA A 3 -0.44 1.15 9.66
C ALA A 3 0.01 2.30 10.58
N CYS A 4 -0.94 3.15 10.97
CA CYS A 4 -0.73 4.21 11.94
C CYS A 4 -0.59 3.62 13.35
N THR A 5 0.54 3.90 14.01
CA THR A 5 0.87 3.37 15.35
C THR A 5 0.89 4.45 16.44
N ILE A 6 0.26 5.59 16.17
CA ILE A 6 0.12 6.68 17.15
C ILE A 6 -0.69 6.17 18.34
N LYS A 7 -0.29 6.56 19.54
CA LYS A 7 -0.97 6.22 20.78
C LYS A 7 -2.47 6.50 20.72
N GLY A 8 -3.28 5.53 21.13
CA GLY A 8 -4.72 5.66 21.23
C GLY A 8 -5.49 5.38 19.94
N VAL A 9 -4.81 5.24 18.79
CA VAL A 9 -5.45 4.88 17.53
C VAL A 9 -5.95 3.44 17.58
N GLN A 10 -7.23 3.25 17.26
CA GLN A 10 -7.86 1.92 17.18
C GLN A 10 -7.98 1.46 15.73
N ASN A 11 -8.18 2.39 14.79
CA ASN A 11 -8.32 2.11 13.37
C ASN A 11 -7.17 2.76 12.59
N GLY A 12 -5.98 2.17 12.65
CA GLY A 12 -4.78 2.72 12.02
C GLY A 12 -4.58 2.36 10.55
N PHE A 13 -5.49 1.59 9.95
CA PHE A 13 -5.36 1.04 8.60
C PHE A 13 -6.69 1.12 7.82
N PRO A 14 -6.66 1.35 6.50
CA PRO A 14 -5.50 1.68 5.68
C PRO A 14 -5.08 3.14 5.84
N LEU A 15 -3.78 3.40 5.68
CA LEU A 15 -3.28 4.77 5.52
C LEU A 15 -3.76 5.32 4.16
N LYS A 16 -4.24 6.57 4.14
CA LYS A 16 -4.65 7.22 2.89
C LYS A 16 -3.42 7.71 2.13
N ILE A 17 -3.30 7.35 0.87
CA ILE A 17 -2.18 7.80 0.02
C ILE A 17 -2.52 9.18 -0.53
N GLN A 18 -1.63 10.14 -0.29
CA GLN A 18 -1.62 11.45 -0.93
C GLN A 18 -0.38 11.52 -1.80
N ALA A 19 -0.55 11.33 -3.11
CA ALA A 19 0.54 11.31 -4.05
C ALA A 19 0.85 12.72 -4.59
N GLU A 20 2.13 13.09 -4.55
CA GLU A 20 2.65 14.28 -5.24
C GLU A 20 3.43 13.86 -6.49
N GLU A 21 4.23 12.81 -6.39
CA GLU A 21 4.94 12.19 -7.51
C GLU A 21 4.77 10.67 -7.48
N VAL A 22 4.42 10.11 -8.63
CA VAL A 22 4.29 8.66 -8.85
C VAL A 22 5.22 8.29 -10.00
N VAL A 23 5.97 7.20 -9.83
CA VAL A 23 6.86 6.68 -10.85
C VAL A 23 6.50 5.24 -11.18
N GLU A 24 6.63 4.90 -12.45
CA GLU A 24 6.50 3.52 -12.92
C GLU A 24 7.88 2.86 -12.99
N ARG A 25 8.00 1.64 -12.47
CA ARG A 25 9.22 0.83 -12.52
C ARG A 25 8.85 -0.57 -12.97
N GLU A 26 9.53 -1.09 -13.99
CA GLU A 26 9.30 -2.46 -14.46
C GLU A 26 9.60 -3.47 -13.34
N ALA A 27 8.73 -4.47 -13.21
CA ALA A 27 8.91 -5.60 -12.31
C ALA A 27 8.59 -6.90 -13.06
N ASP A 28 9.32 -7.97 -12.74
CA ASP A 28 9.09 -9.27 -13.36
C ASP A 28 7.72 -9.84 -12.98
N PHE A 29 6.93 -10.21 -13.98
CA PHE A 29 5.62 -10.81 -13.77
C PHE A 29 5.73 -12.25 -13.30
N ASP A 30 5.41 -12.50 -12.02
CA ASP A 30 5.29 -13.83 -11.44
C ASP A 30 3.84 -14.08 -10.96
N PRO A 31 3.03 -14.83 -11.72
CA PRO A 31 1.64 -15.09 -11.37
C PRO A 31 1.49 -15.97 -10.13
N ASP A 32 2.46 -16.83 -9.82
CA ASP A 32 2.41 -17.68 -8.63
C ASP A 32 2.71 -16.87 -7.37
N PHE A 33 3.66 -15.94 -7.43
CA PHE A 33 3.87 -14.96 -6.35
C PHE A 33 2.59 -14.20 -6.00
N LEU A 34 1.88 -13.67 -7.01
CA LEU A 34 0.63 -12.95 -6.82
C LEU A 34 -0.46 -13.82 -6.20
N ARG A 35 -0.55 -15.09 -6.61
CA ARG A 35 -1.47 -16.08 -6.02
C ARG A 35 -1.24 -16.30 -4.53
N HIS A 36 0.01 -16.27 -4.08
CA HIS A 36 0.35 -16.39 -2.66
C HIS A 36 0.13 -15.09 -1.86
N ILE A 37 0.06 -13.93 -2.52
CA ILE A 37 -0.27 -12.65 -1.89
C ILE A 37 -1.77 -12.51 -1.65
N PHE A 38 -2.63 -13.04 -2.52
CA PHE A 38 -4.08 -12.81 -2.41
C PHE A 38 -4.70 -13.12 -1.04
N PRO A 39 -4.32 -14.21 -0.33
CA PRO A 39 -4.86 -14.47 1.01
C PRO A 39 -4.54 -13.38 2.05
N LYS A 40 -3.52 -12.54 1.80
CA LYS A 40 -3.11 -11.44 2.69
C LYS A 40 -3.84 -10.12 2.37
N LEU A 41 -4.46 -10.02 1.21
CA LEU A 41 -5.27 -8.87 0.82
C LEU A 41 -6.69 -9.17 1.27
N GLU A 42 -7.14 -8.53 2.35
CA GLU A 42 -8.47 -8.74 2.92
C GLU A 42 -9.58 -8.25 1.98
N TRP A 43 -9.81 -8.97 0.89
CA TRP A 43 -10.78 -8.59 -0.14
C TRP A 43 -11.32 -9.82 -0.88
N ALA A 44 -12.50 -10.31 -0.47
CA ALA A 44 -13.12 -11.51 -1.02
C ALA A 44 -13.40 -11.43 -2.54
N ALA A 45 -13.84 -10.27 -3.06
CA ALA A 45 -14.04 -10.05 -4.49
C ALA A 45 -12.74 -10.17 -5.31
N PHE A 46 -11.59 -9.95 -4.67
CA PHE A 46 -10.28 -9.99 -5.30
C PHE A 46 -9.80 -11.43 -5.56
N LEU A 47 -10.12 -12.35 -4.64
CA LEU A 47 -9.83 -13.77 -4.77
C LEU A 47 -10.59 -14.43 -5.94
N GLU A 48 -11.82 -13.98 -6.22
CA GLU A 48 -12.62 -14.50 -7.34
C GLU A 48 -12.08 -14.01 -8.70
N GLY A 49 -11.74 -12.73 -8.83
CA GLY A 49 -11.16 -12.18 -10.07
C GLY A 49 -9.79 -12.80 -10.40
N ALA A 50 -8.94 -12.98 -9.38
CA ALA A 50 -7.62 -13.60 -9.50
C ALA A 50 -7.63 -15.05 -10.01
N ARG A 51 -8.70 -15.81 -9.73
CA ARG A 51 -8.85 -17.21 -10.16
C ARG A 51 -9.31 -17.32 -11.61
N ALA A 52 -9.90 -16.25 -12.17
CA ALA A 52 -10.66 -16.33 -13.42
C ALA A 52 -9.91 -15.80 -14.65
N ASP A 53 -8.91 -14.91 -14.50
CA ASP A 53 -8.37 -14.16 -15.65
C ASP A 53 -6.88 -13.75 -15.50
N GLU A 54 -6.04 -14.13 -16.47
CA GLU A 54 -4.62 -13.73 -16.53
C GLU A 54 -4.45 -12.23 -16.81
N SER A 55 -5.38 -11.62 -17.55
CA SER A 55 -5.35 -10.17 -17.81
C SER A 55 -5.55 -9.37 -16.52
N PHE A 56 -6.35 -9.90 -15.59
CA PHE A 56 -6.50 -9.35 -14.25
C PHE A 56 -5.20 -9.47 -13.45
N LEU A 57 -4.50 -10.61 -13.51
CA LEU A 57 -3.20 -10.78 -12.84
C LEU A 57 -2.17 -9.76 -13.33
N LYS A 58 -2.16 -9.43 -14.64
CA LYS A 58 -1.28 -8.41 -15.22
C LYS A 58 -1.64 -7.00 -14.75
N ALA A 59 -2.92 -6.66 -14.73
CA ALA A 59 -3.37 -5.37 -14.19
C ALA A 59 -3.03 -5.24 -12.70
N PHE A 60 -3.15 -6.33 -11.95
CA PHE A 60 -2.80 -6.35 -10.54
C PHE A 60 -1.30 -6.27 -10.28
N HIS A 61 -0.50 -7.00 -11.05
CA HIS A 61 0.97 -6.89 -11.06
C HIS A 61 1.41 -5.44 -11.23
N HIS A 62 0.86 -4.78 -12.25
CA HIS A 62 1.14 -3.39 -12.53
C HIS A 62 0.80 -2.50 -11.31
N ALA A 63 -0.42 -2.61 -10.80
CA ALA A 63 -0.88 -1.78 -9.68
C ALA A 63 -0.10 -2.01 -8.38
N LEU A 64 0.33 -3.24 -8.08
CA LEU A 64 0.99 -3.58 -6.82
C LEU A 64 2.51 -3.39 -6.87
N LEU A 65 3.14 -3.69 -8.01
CA LEU A 65 4.60 -3.84 -8.11
C LEU A 65 5.25 -2.82 -9.03
N GLU A 66 4.51 -2.23 -9.96
CA GLU A 66 5.09 -1.31 -10.95
C GLU A 66 4.79 0.16 -10.68
N VAL A 67 3.74 0.47 -9.92
CA VAL A 67 3.37 1.84 -9.55
C VAL A 67 3.91 2.19 -8.17
N HIS A 68 4.90 3.09 -8.09
CA HIS A 68 5.58 3.48 -6.85
C HIS A 68 5.26 4.94 -6.52
N LEU A 69 4.92 5.20 -5.26
CA LEU A 69 4.82 6.56 -4.73
C LEU A 69 6.23 7.08 -4.46
N GLU A 70 6.72 8.04 -5.25
CA GLU A 70 8.09 8.58 -5.10
C GLU A 70 8.12 9.72 -4.06
N GLU A 71 7.18 10.66 -4.15
CA GLU A 71 7.01 11.78 -3.21
C GLU A 71 5.53 11.95 -2.82
N GLY A 72 5.29 12.25 -1.55
CA GLY A 72 3.94 12.49 -1.03
C GLY A 72 3.80 12.19 0.46
N ALA A 73 2.62 11.72 0.88
CA ALA A 73 2.36 11.35 2.26
C ALA A 73 1.38 10.18 2.41
N LEU A 74 1.54 9.44 3.51
CA LEU A 74 0.57 8.46 4.01
C LEU A 74 -0.16 9.08 5.20
N LEU A 75 -1.47 9.24 5.13
CA LEU A 75 -2.27 9.89 6.17
C LEU A 75 -2.92 8.83 7.07
N CYS A 76 -2.75 8.99 8.38
CA CYS A 76 -3.49 8.21 9.37
C CYS A 76 -5.00 8.47 9.20
N PRO A 77 -5.84 7.44 9.06
CA PRO A 77 -7.27 7.62 8.78
C PRO A 77 -8.04 8.20 9.99
N GLU A 78 -7.54 7.98 11.22
CA GLU A 78 -8.17 8.44 12.45
C GLU A 78 -7.68 9.83 12.89
N THR A 79 -6.37 10.05 12.91
CA THR A 79 -5.77 11.31 13.43
C THR A 79 -5.47 12.34 12.34
N GLY A 80 -5.44 11.93 11.07
CA GLY A 80 -4.99 12.77 9.96
C GLY A 80 -3.48 13.01 9.90
N ARG A 81 -2.69 12.43 10.82
CA ARG A 81 -1.23 12.57 10.83
C ARG A 81 -0.62 12.11 9.51
N ALA A 82 0.18 12.97 8.89
CA ALA A 82 0.86 12.70 7.63
C ALA A 82 2.26 12.11 7.84
N PHE A 83 2.50 10.89 7.40
CA PHE A 83 3.82 10.27 7.31
C PHE A 83 4.40 10.57 5.93
N LYS A 84 5.45 11.41 5.88
CA LYS A 84 6.03 11.87 4.62
C LYS A 84 6.71 10.72 3.89
N VAL A 85 6.54 10.69 2.57
CA VAL A 85 7.26 9.79 1.66
C VAL A 85 8.21 10.64 0.84
N SER A 86 9.49 10.26 0.85
CA SER A 86 10.49 10.88 -0.02
C SER A 86 11.40 9.82 -0.61
N LYS A 87 11.71 9.93 -1.90
CA LYS A 87 12.47 8.96 -2.68
C LYS A 87 11.92 7.53 -2.55
N GLY A 88 10.59 7.40 -2.49
CA GLY A 88 9.90 6.13 -2.30
C GLY A 88 9.95 5.56 -0.88
N ILE A 89 10.54 6.27 0.10
CA ILE A 89 10.70 5.79 1.47
C ILE A 89 9.75 6.53 2.41
N PRO A 90 8.74 5.85 2.98
CA PRO A 90 7.87 6.44 4.00
C PRO A 90 8.60 6.59 5.34
N ASN A 91 8.55 7.79 5.92
CA ASN A 91 9.01 8.06 7.27
C ASN A 91 7.90 7.80 8.29
N MET A 92 7.96 6.65 8.96
CA MET A 92 6.99 6.20 9.97
C MET A 92 7.42 6.52 11.42
N LEU A 93 8.40 7.41 11.62
CA LEU A 93 8.83 7.82 12.96
C LEU A 93 7.77 8.69 13.63
N LEU A 94 7.60 8.46 14.93
CA LEU A 94 6.70 9.19 15.82
C LEU A 94 7.49 10.18 16.66
N ASN A 95 6.87 11.31 16.98
CA ASN A 95 7.39 12.25 17.98
C ASN A 95 7.16 11.69 19.40
N GLU A 96 7.86 12.24 20.40
CA GLU A 96 7.76 11.79 21.80
C GLU A 96 6.32 11.88 22.37
N ASP A 97 5.54 12.85 21.92
CA ASP A 97 4.14 13.04 22.30
C ASP A 97 3.16 12.09 21.58
N GLU A 98 3.59 11.43 20.51
CA GLU A 98 2.79 10.51 19.69
C GLU A 98 2.89 9.03 20.15
N VAL A 99 3.74 8.73 21.15
CA VAL A 99 4.05 7.37 21.67
C VAL A 99 3.26 6.99 22.93
#